data_AF-A0A2T0MQT4-F1
#
_entry.id   AF-A0A2T0MQT4-F1
#
_cell.length_a   1.000
_cell.length_b   1.000
_cell.length_c   1.000
_cell.angle_alpha   90.00
_cell.angle_beta   90.00
_cell.angle_gamma   90.00
#
_symmetry.space_group_name_H-M   'P 1'
#
loop_
_entity.id
_entity.type
_entity.pdbx_description
1 polymer ?
#
loop_
_entity_poly.entity_id
_entity_poly.type
_entity_poly.pdbx_seq_one_letter_code
_entity_poly.pdbx_strand_id
1 'polypeptide(L)' 'MRVVRERDGRIVRRVRPVNDEGEPVGPVRRLLDHLRDREFSPNTLSAYGYDLKYLFTFLDRESLDWQDFRAPSR' A
#
# COMPACT_ATOMS: atom_id res chain seq x y z
N MET A 1 6.58 -6.81 4.69
CA MET A 1 6.03 -5.47 4.34
C MET A 1 5.46 -4.74 5.57
N ARG A 2 5.71 -3.43 5.70
CA ARG A 2 5.22 -2.56 6.79
C ARG A 2 4.63 -1.25 6.27
N VAL A 3 3.75 -0.61 7.04
CA VAL A 3 3.15 0.70 6.71
C VAL A 3 3.80 1.79 7.54
N VAL A 4 4.49 2.72 6.90
CA VAL A 4 5.04 3.93 7.52
C VAL A 4 4.05 5.08 7.35
N ARG A 5 3.78 5.83 8.41
CA ARG A 5 2.91 7.01 8.36
C ARG A 5 3.74 8.25 8.65
N GLU A 6 3.81 9.17 7.70
CA GLU A 6 4.37 10.50 7.93
C GLU A 6 3.25 11.38 8.50
N ARG A 7 3.51 12.01 9.65
CA ARG A 7 2.55 12.82 10.37
C ARG A 7 3.05 14.24 10.53
N ASP A 8 2.13 15.17 10.43
CA ASP A 8 2.29 16.58 10.80
C ASP A 8 1.34 16.84 11.98
N GLY A 9 1.90 16.84 13.19
CA GLY A 9 1.12 16.77 14.42
C GLY A 9 0.21 15.54 14.48
N ARG A 10 -1.11 15.75 14.51
CA ARG A 10 -2.12 14.67 14.52
C ARG A 10 -2.56 14.23 13.13
N ILE A 11 -2.18 14.95 12.08
CA ILE A 11 -2.64 14.71 10.72
C ILE A 11 -1.67 13.74 10.03
N VAL A 12 -2.18 12.61 9.54
CA VAL A 12 -1.42 11.73 8.65
C VAL A 12 -1.33 12.43 7.29
N ARG A 13 -0.11 12.83 6.89
CA ARG A 13 0.14 13.49 5.60
C ARG A 13 0.43 12.47 4.50
N ARG A 14 1.08 11.37 4.87
CA ARG A 14 1.46 10.34 3.91
C ARG A 14 1.45 8.96 4.53
N VAL A 15 1.11 7.98 3.71
CA VAL A 15 1.17 6.56 4.04
C VAL A 15 2.10 5.93 3.02
N ARG A 16 3.19 5.32 3.50
CA ARG A 16 4.26 4.73 2.68
C ARG A 16 4.45 3.27 3.10
N PRO A 17 3.83 2.34 2.37
CA PRO A 17 4.13 0.95 2.55
C PRO A 17 5.52 0.62 1.98
N VAL A 18 6.31 -0.11 2.74
CA VAL A 18 7.68 -0.49 2.40
C VAL A 18 7.89 -1.99 2.62
N ASN A 19 8.81 -2.59 1.86
CA ASN A 19 9.25 -3.97 2.06
C ASN A 19 10.05 -4.11 3.37
N ASP A 20 10.63 -5.29 3.60
CA ASP A 20 11.32 -5.58 4.85
C ASP A 20 12.70 -4.90 4.91
N GLU A 21 13.26 -4.57 3.75
CA GLU A 21 14.47 -3.74 3.57
C GLU A 21 14.18 -2.24 3.76
N GLY A 22 12.91 -1.85 3.91
CA GLY A 22 12.49 -0.46 4.07
C GLY A 22 12.35 0.33 2.75
N GLU A 23 12.45 -0.34 1.60
CA GLU A 23 12.26 0.25 0.28
C GLU A 23 10.77 0.34 -0.10
N PRO A 24 10.35 1.39 -0.82
CA PRO A 24 8.96 1.53 -1.25
C PRO A 24 8.52 0.43 -2.20
N VAL A 25 7.35 -0.17 -1.92
CA VAL A 25 6.72 -1.11 -2.86
C VAL A 25 6.14 -0.32 -4.04
N GLY A 26 6.77 -0.39 -5.21
CA GLY A 26 6.53 0.49 -6.35
C GLY A 26 5.05 0.66 -6.76
N PRO A 27 4.30 -0.42 -7.05
CA PRO A 27 2.88 -0.34 -7.40
C PRO A 27 2.02 0.30 -6.29
N VAL A 28 2.26 -0.10 -5.04
CA VAL A 28 1.54 0.40 -3.86
C VAL A 28 1.78 1.89 -3.66
N ARG A 29 3.05 2.33 -3.78
CA ARG A 29 3.43 3.74 -3.70
C ARG A 29 2.70 4.57 -4.77
N ARG A 30 2.71 4.10 -6.02
CA ARG A 30 2.06 4.81 -7.14
C ARG A 30 0.56 5.00 -6.90
N LEU A 31 -0.13 3.97 -6.42
CA LEU A 31 -1.56 4.06 -6.10
C LEU A 31 -1.84 5.07 -4.97
N LEU A 32 -1.09 5.00 -3.87
CA LEU A 32 -1.32 5.91 -2.73
C LEU A 32 -0.93 7.36 -3.05
N ASP A 33 0.14 7.59 -3.82
CA ASP A 33 0.49 8.92 -4.31
C ASP A 33 -0.64 9.45 -5.23
N HIS A 34 -1.19 8.62 -6.13
CA HIS A 34 -2.33 9.01 -6.98
C HIS A 34 -3.59 9.37 -6.17
N LEU A 35 -3.94 8.59 -5.14
CA LEU A 35 -5.09 8.89 -4.29
C LEU A 35 -4.89 10.18 -3.49
N ARG A 36 -3.67 10.43 -3.00
CA ARG A 36 -3.32 11.68 -2.32
C ARG A 36 -3.48 12.88 -3.25
N ASP A 37 -2.99 12.78 -4.48
CA ASP A 37 -3.06 13.86 -5.47
C ASP A 37 -4.51 14.18 -5.87
N ARG A 38 -5.43 13.25 -5.63
CA ARG A 38 -6.89 13.42 -5.77
C ARG A 38 -7.59 13.82 -4.47
N GLU A 39 -6.84 14.25 -3.47
CA GLU A 39 -7.33 14.78 -2.19
C GLU A 39 -8.19 13.79 -1.37
N PHE A 40 -7.97 12.47 -1.55
CA PHE A 40 -8.59 11.48 -0.69
C PHE A 40 -8.16 11.67 0.77
N SER A 41 -9.09 11.41 1.69
CA SER A 41 -8.87 11.68 3.12
C SER A 41 -7.67 10.89 3.69
N PRO A 42 -6.97 11.42 4.70
CA PRO A 42 -5.90 10.69 5.40
C PRO A 42 -6.30 9.32 5.94
N ASN A 43 -7.56 9.18 6.37
CA ASN A 43 -8.11 7.91 6.83
C ASN A 43 -8.25 6.91 5.68
N THR A 44 -8.70 7.37 4.53
CA THR A 44 -8.79 6.55 3.31
C THR A 44 -7.39 6.08 2.89
N LEU A 45 -6.41 6.98 2.80
CA LEU A 45 -5.03 6.60 2.48
C LEU A 45 -4.45 5.58 3.47
N SER A 46 -4.78 5.73 4.76
CA SER A 46 -4.37 4.79 5.79
C SER A 46 -5.01 3.42 5.58
N ALA A 47 -6.33 3.36 5.39
CA ALA A 47 -7.07 2.11 5.15
C ALA A 47 -6.48 1.34 3.95
N TYR A 48 -6.36 2.00 2.80
CA TYR A 48 -5.75 1.40 1.60
C TYR A 48 -4.31 0.95 1.84
N GLY A 49 -3.52 1.70 2.62
CA GLY A 49 -2.18 1.30 2.99
C GLY A 49 -2.12 -0.02 3.77
N TYR A 50 -3.09 -0.27 4.68
CA TYR A 50 -3.19 -1.54 5.41
C TYR A 50 -3.72 -2.66 4.52
N ASP A 51 -4.74 -2.39 3.71
CA ASP A 51 -5.31 -3.40 2.81
C ASP A 51 -4.25 -3.90 1.82
N LEU A 52 -3.48 -2.99 1.24
CA LEU A 52 -2.37 -3.31 0.34
C LEU A 52 -1.23 -4.02 1.06
N LYS A 53 -0.96 -3.68 2.34
CA LYS A 53 -0.01 -4.45 3.16
C LYS A 53 -0.44 -5.91 3.25
N TYR A 54 -1.71 -6.17 3.57
CA TYR A 54 -2.19 -7.55 3.69
C TYR A 54 -2.17 -8.29 2.36
N LEU A 55 -2.62 -7.65 1.27
CA LEU A 55 -2.57 -8.25 -0.06
C LEU A 55 -1.14 -8.63 -0.47
N PHE A 56 -0.18 -7.70 -0.39
CA PHE A 56 1.19 -7.99 -0.80
C PHE A 56 1.90 -8.97 0.14
N THR A 57 1.53 -9.02 1.42
CA THR A 57 2.00 -10.07 2.34
C THR A 57 1.45 -11.44 1.95
N PHE A 58 0.21 -11.51 1.47
CA PHE A 58 -0.37 -12.75 0.95
C PHE A 58 0.33 -13.19 -0.34
N LEU A 59 0.50 -12.27 -1.31
CA LEU A 59 1.16 -12.57 -2.58
C LEU A 59 2.59 -13.11 -2.38
N ASP A 60 3.35 -12.49 -1.47
CA ASP A 60 4.70 -12.94 -1.11
C ASP A 60 4.72 -14.37 -0.54
N ARG A 61 3.78 -14.69 0.37
CA ARG A 61 3.65 -16.04 0.95
C ARG A 61 3.31 -17.10 -0.09
N GLU A 62 2.52 -16.74 -1.09
CA GLU A 62 2.15 -17.62 -2.20
C GLU A 62 3.19 -17.62 -3.34
N SER A 63 4.30 -16.88 -3.20
CA SER A 63 5.30 -16.68 -4.27
C SER A 63 4.67 -16.21 -5.59
N LEU A 64 3.67 -15.33 -5.51
CA LEU A 64 2.88 -14.85 -6.63
C LEU A 64 3.20 -13.37 -6.96
N ASP A 65 3.49 -13.07 -8.23
CA ASP A 65 3.61 -11.67 -8.67
C ASP A 65 2.23 -11.01 -8.71
N TRP A 66 2.18 -9.73 -8.35
CA TRP A 66 0.93 -8.96 -8.36
C TRP A 66 0.31 -8.83 -9.76
N GLN A 67 1.09 -8.96 -10.84
CA GLN A 67 0.60 -8.96 -12.22
C GLN A 67 -0.01 -10.30 -12.62
N ASP A 68 0.38 -11.38 -11.94
CA ASP A 68 -0.18 -12.71 -12.13
C ASP A 68 -1.41 -12.97 -11.26
N PHE A 69 -1.64 -12.11 -10.25
CA PHE A 69 -2.82 -12.18 -9.39
C PHE A 69 -4.10 -11.84 -10.16
N ARG A 70 -4.91 -12.87 -10.41
CA ARG A 70 -6.15 -12.79 -11.19
C ARG A 70 -7.24 -13.65 -10.57
N ALA A 71 -8.50 -13.31 -10.87
CA ALA A 71 -9.64 -14.12 -10.47
C ALA A 71 -9.51 -15.54 -11.05
N PRO A 72 -10.05 -16.57 -10.37
CA PRO A 72 -10.10 -17.91 -10.94
C PRO A 72 -10.77 -17.87 -12.31
N SER A 73 -10.18 -18.57 -13.28
CA SER A 73 -10.87 -18.87 -14.54
C SER A 73 -12.14 -19.65 -14.20
N ARG A 74 -13.29 -19.14 -14.63
CA ARG A 74 -14.59 -19.83 -14.51
C ARG A 74 -14.64 -21.08 -15.38
#